data_AF-A0A962ZAG5-F1
#
_entry.id   AF-A0A962ZAG5-F1
#
_cell.length_a   1.000
_cell.length_b   1.000
_cell.length_c   1.000
_cell.angle_alpha   90.00
_cell.angle_beta   90.00
_cell.angle_gamma   90.00
#
_symmetry.space_group_name_H-M   'P 1'
#
loop_
_entity.id
_entity.type
_entity.pdbx_description
1 polymer ?
#
loop_
_entity_poly.entity_id
_entity_poly.type
_entity_poly.pdbx_seq_one_letter_code
_entity_poly.pdbx_strand_id
1 'polypeptide(L)'
;SFGADGQGGFRYAVGVEVDPVPATLPDGLCTVGLGEGLYARSCHFGPVSDLPANFDRLFTVWLPASRYTLREGAVFERYPEDTRNGPDGMAYEICIPVAAKPG
;
A
#
# COMPACT_ATOMS: atom_id res chain seq x y z
N SER A 1 -7.29 9.29 8.77
CA SER A 1 -6.55 9.26 7.49
C SER A 1 -5.10 8.92 7.80
N PHE A 2 -4.49 7.98 7.06
CA PHE A 2 -3.07 7.64 7.12
C PHE A 2 -2.25 8.41 6.06
N GLY A 3 -2.79 9.54 5.58
CA GLY A 3 -2.04 10.46 4.71
C GLY A 3 -0.84 11.06 5.45
N ALA A 4 0.17 11.48 4.67
CA ALA A 4 1.34 12.17 5.20
C ALA A 4 0.91 13.45 5.95
N ASP A 5 1.35 13.60 7.19
CA ASP A 5 0.98 14.74 8.06
C ASP A 5 1.80 16.01 7.81
N GLY A 6 2.66 15.99 6.78
CA GLY A 6 3.57 17.09 6.45
C GLY A 6 4.75 17.26 7.42
N GLN A 7 4.84 16.45 8.48
CA GLN A 7 5.91 16.51 9.49
C GLN A 7 6.97 15.43 9.30
N GLY A 8 6.90 14.68 8.19
CA GLY A 8 7.84 13.61 7.88
C GLY A 8 7.63 12.33 8.69
N GLY A 9 6.58 12.26 9.52
CA GLY A 9 6.15 11.04 10.18
C GLY A 9 5.31 10.17 9.26
N PHE A 10 5.40 8.84 9.42
CA PHE A 10 4.44 7.91 8.83
C PHE A 10 3.84 7.03 9.93
N ARG A 11 2.59 6.62 9.73
CA ARG A 11 1.91 5.66 10.60
C ARG A 11 1.72 4.38 9.82
N TYR A 12 2.01 3.26 10.46
CA TYR A 12 1.84 1.93 9.87
C TYR A 12 0.86 1.13 10.72
N ALA A 13 0.00 0.35 10.07
CA ALA A 13 -0.92 -0.56 10.70
C ALA A 13 -0.95 -1.86 9.89
N VAL A 14 -1.05 -2.99 10.60
CA VAL A 14 -1.30 -4.30 10.01
C VAL A 14 -2.74 -4.66 10.32
N GLY A 15 -3.46 -5.15 9.33
CA GLY A 15 -4.87 -5.50 9.49
C GLY A 15 -5.38 -6.39 8.38
N VAL A 16 -6.66 -6.70 8.48
CA VAL A 16 -7.42 -7.45 7.49
C VAL A 16 -8.58 -6.59 6.99
N GLU A 17 -8.96 -6.78 5.74
CA GLU A 17 -10.18 -6.20 5.21
C GLU A 17 -11.40 -6.80 5.94
N VAL A 18 -12.34 -5.94 6.33
CA VAL A 18 -13.56 -6.34 7.06
C VAL A 18 -14.79 -5.71 6.41
N ASP A 19 -15.83 -6.50 6.25
CA ASP A 19 -17.15 -6.05 5.81
C ASP A 19 -18.24 -6.88 6.53
N PRO A 20 -19.13 -6.27 7.33
CA PRO A 20 -19.21 -4.83 7.65
C PRO A 20 -18.13 -4.38 8.63
N VAL A 21 -17.85 -3.08 8.65
CA VAL A 21 -16.98 -2.47 9.66
C VAL A 21 -17.60 -2.67 11.06
N PRO A 22 -16.88 -3.27 12.03
CA PRO A 22 -17.41 -3.50 13.37
C PRO A 22 -17.82 -2.20 14.07
N ALA A 23 -19.00 -2.20 14.71
CA ALA A 23 -19.49 -1.06 15.48
C ALA A 23 -18.65 -0.81 16.76
N THR A 24 -17.96 -1.84 17.25
CA THR A 24 -17.04 -1.75 18.39
C THR A 24 -15.75 -2.46 18.06
N LEU A 25 -14.63 -1.90 18.50
CA LEU A 25 -13.30 -2.49 18.39
C LEU A 25 -12.74 -2.75 19.79
N PRO A 26 -12.04 -3.87 19.99
CA PRO A 26 -11.21 -4.07 21.17
C PRO A 26 -10.21 -2.93 21.37
N ASP A 27 -9.88 -2.67 22.63
CA ASP A 27 -8.87 -1.67 22.99
C ASP A 27 -7.53 -1.97 22.32
N GLY A 28 -6.89 -0.93 21.79
CA GLY A 28 -5.62 -1.03 21.08
C GLY A 28 -5.73 -1.36 19.58
N LEU A 29 -6.93 -1.63 19.06
CA LEU A 29 -7.16 -1.73 17.62
C LEU A 29 -7.66 -0.40 17.03
N CYS A 30 -7.49 -0.25 15.73
CA CYS A 30 -8.01 0.90 14.99
C CYS A 30 -8.62 0.44 13.66
N THR A 31 -9.51 1.27 13.10
CA THR A 31 -9.97 1.12 11.72
C THR A 31 -9.10 1.96 10.79
N VAL A 32 -8.79 1.39 9.63
CA VAL A 32 -8.09 2.08 8.54
C VAL A 32 -9.02 2.12 7.33
N GLY A 33 -9.49 3.31 6.98
CA GLY A 33 -10.25 3.51 5.75
C GLY A 33 -9.31 3.72 4.56
N LEU A 34 -9.44 2.88 3.54
CA LEU A 34 -8.81 3.10 2.24
C LEU A 34 -9.75 3.94 1.36
N GLY A 35 -9.26 5.07 0.88
CA GLY A 35 -10.05 5.93 -0.02
C GLY A 35 -10.30 5.25 -1.35
N GLU A 36 -11.51 5.38 -1.88
CA GLU A 36 -11.84 4.89 -3.22
C GLU A 36 -10.99 5.55 -4.32
N GLY A 37 -11.06 5.00 -5.54
CA GLY A 37 -10.43 5.55 -6.73
C GLY A 37 -9.28 4.71 -7.27
N LEU A 38 -8.48 5.30 -8.16
CA LEU A 38 -7.44 4.59 -8.89
C LEU A 38 -6.20 4.36 -8.03
N TYR A 39 -5.63 3.16 -8.17
CA TYR A 39 -4.37 2.74 -7.58
C TYR A 39 -3.47 2.13 -8.65
N ALA A 40 -2.18 2.44 -8.61
CA ALA A 40 -1.17 1.67 -9.33
C ALA A 40 -0.70 0.53 -8.42
N ARG A 41 -0.66 -0.68 -8.97
CA ARG A 41 -0.28 -1.90 -8.27
C ARG A 41 1.00 -2.47 -8.85
N SER A 42 2.01 -2.65 -8.00
CA SER A 42 3.25 -3.35 -8.34
C SER A 42 3.28 -4.69 -7.63
N CYS A 43 3.24 -5.79 -8.39
CA CYS A 43 3.19 -7.16 -7.86
C CYS A 43 4.58 -7.78 -7.84
N HIS A 44 4.96 -8.37 -6.72
CA HIS A 44 6.28 -8.97 -6.49
C HIS A 44 6.15 -10.36 -5.88
N PHE A 45 7.18 -11.17 -6.09
CA PHE A 45 7.41 -12.39 -5.35
C PHE A 45 8.90 -12.46 -5.02
N GLY A 46 9.23 -12.62 -3.74
CA GLY A 46 10.61 -12.64 -3.27
C GLY A 46 10.70 -12.41 -1.76
N PRO A 47 11.90 -12.23 -1.21
CA PRO A 47 12.05 -11.94 0.20
C PRO A 47 11.47 -10.55 0.53
N VAL A 48 10.82 -10.44 1.69
CA VAL A 48 10.22 -9.18 2.16
C VAL A 48 11.28 -8.10 2.38
N SER A 49 12.56 -8.47 2.53
CA SER A 49 13.68 -7.53 2.59
C SER A 49 13.85 -6.69 1.32
N ASP A 50 13.31 -7.12 0.17
CA ASP A 50 13.39 -6.37 -1.09
C ASP A 50 12.32 -5.27 -1.18
N LEU A 51 11.35 -5.26 -0.26
CA LEU A 51 10.22 -4.34 -0.24
C LEU A 51 10.65 -2.86 -0.29
N PRO A 52 11.65 -2.38 0.49
CA PRO A 52 12.11 -0.99 0.40
C PRO A 52 12.65 -0.62 -0.98
N ALA A 53 13.42 -1.52 -1.61
CA ALA A 53 13.96 -1.28 -2.95
C ALA A 53 12.86 -1.25 -4.02
N ASN A 54 11.82 -2.05 -3.84
CA ASN A 54 10.65 -2.05 -4.72
C ASN A 54 9.81 -0.77 -4.54
N PHE A 55 9.64 -0.28 -3.31
CA PHE A 55 9.07 1.04 -3.05
C PHE A 55 9.87 2.15 -3.73
N ASP A 56 11.19 2.18 -3.52
CA ASP A 56 12.07 3.19 -4.11
C ASP A 56 11.93 3.19 -5.64
N ARG A 57 11.97 2.02 -6.28
CA ARG A 57 11.81 1.92 -7.74
C ARG A 57 10.43 2.40 -8.20
N LEU A 58 9.37 2.04 -7.48
CA LEU A 58 8.00 2.46 -7.82
C LEU A 58 7.87 3.99 -7.76
N PHE A 59 8.38 4.62 -6.71
CA PHE A 59 8.26 6.07 -6.48
C PHE A 59 9.25 6.91 -7.29
N THR A 60 10.48 6.44 -7.49
CA THR A 60 11.55 7.25 -8.09
C THR A 60 11.77 6.97 -9.58
N VAL A 61 11.34 5.81 -10.07
CA VAL A 61 11.55 5.41 -11.47
C VAL A 61 10.21 5.30 -12.21
N TRP A 62 9.32 4.43 -11.74
CA TRP A 62 8.08 4.16 -12.47
C TRP A 62 7.13 5.35 -12.44
N LEU A 63 6.82 5.89 -11.25
CA LEU A 63 5.83 6.95 -11.10
C LEU A 63 6.17 8.22 -11.91
N PRO A 64 7.41 8.76 -11.88
CA PRO A 64 7.77 9.94 -12.67
C PRO A 64 7.65 9.69 -14.18
N ALA A 65 8.03 8.50 -14.65
CA ALA A 65 7.95 8.11 -16.06
C ALA A 65 6.53 7.70 -16.52
N SER A 66 5.62 7.44 -15.59
CA SER A 66 4.25 7.03 -15.88
C SER A 66 3.37 8.21 -16.33
N ARG A 67 2.15 7.90 -16.79
CA ARG A 67 1.11 8.91 -17.08
C ARG A 67 0.33 9.33 -15.84
N TYR A 68 0.80 8.98 -14.65
CA TYR A 68 0.09 9.15 -13.39
C TYR A 68 0.87 10.03 -12.41
N THR A 69 0.14 10.74 -11.54
CA THR A 69 0.70 11.43 -10.38
C THR A 69 0.17 10.79 -9.11
N LEU A 70 0.95 10.87 -8.02
CA LEU A 70 0.47 10.50 -6.70
C LEU A 70 -0.68 11.44 -6.31
N ARG A 71 -1.77 10.86 -5.79
CA ARG A 71 -2.88 11.64 -5.18
C ARG A 71 -2.89 11.42 -3.67
N GLU A 72 -3.69 12.22 -2.97
CA GLU A 72 -3.95 11.96 -1.55
C GLU A 72 -4.61 10.59 -1.36
N GLY A 73 -4.08 9.82 -0.40
CA GLY A 73 -4.58 8.50 -0.04
C GLY A 73 -3.52 7.69 0.71
N ALA A 74 -3.94 6.54 1.24
CA ALA A 74 -3.03 5.60 1.86
C ALA A 74 -2.26 4.83 0.79
N VAL A 75 -0.94 4.74 0.96
CA VAL A 75 -0.10 3.73 0.33
C VAL A 75 -0.17 2.48 1.20
N PHE A 76 -0.35 1.31 0.61
CA PHE A 76 -0.46 0.07 1.39
C PHE A 76 0.14 -1.13 0.67
N GLU A 77 0.51 -2.12 1.48
CA GLU A 77 0.92 -3.44 1.03
C GLU A 77 -0.27 -4.40 1.09
N ARG A 78 -0.40 -5.25 0.08
CA ARG A 78 -1.32 -6.40 0.13
C ARG A 78 -0.51 -7.68 0.00
N TYR A 79 -0.77 -8.63 0.90
CA TYR A 79 -0.13 -9.94 0.93
C TYR A 79 -1.14 -11.00 0.48
N PRO A 80 -1.25 -11.28 -0.83
CA PRO A 80 -2.20 -12.27 -1.32
C PRO A 80 -1.80 -13.69 -0.89
N GLU A 81 -2.80 -14.55 -0.81
CA GLU A 81 -2.56 -15.99 -0.75
C GLU A 81 -1.89 -16.45 -2.05
N ASP A 82 -0.77 -17.12 -1.91
CA ASP A 82 -0.05 -17.73 -3.02
C ASP A 82 0.57 -19.04 -2.53
N THR A 83 0.41 -20.10 -3.32
CA THR A 83 0.94 -21.44 -3.03
C THR A 83 2.46 -21.48 -2.83
N ARG A 84 3.18 -20.47 -3.33
CA ARG A 84 4.64 -20.36 -3.23
C ARG A 84 5.09 -19.65 -1.95
N ASN A 85 4.17 -19.06 -1.18
CA ASN A 85 4.51 -18.31 0.02
C ASN A 85 5.18 -19.22 1.05
N GLY A 86 6.31 -18.78 1.58
CA GLY A 86 7.10 -19.52 2.55
C GLY A 86 8.31 -18.73 3.07
N PRO A 87 9.22 -19.39 3.80
CA PRO A 87 10.42 -18.74 4.35
C PRO A 87 11.32 -18.10 3.28
N ASP A 88 11.34 -18.67 2.08
CA ASP A 88 12.20 -18.26 0.97
C ASP A 88 11.61 -17.12 0.13
N GLY A 89 10.33 -16.79 0.32
CA GLY A 89 9.67 -15.75 -0.46
C GLY A 89 8.19 -15.61 -0.17
N MET A 90 7.69 -14.40 -0.36
CA MET A 90 6.30 -14.03 -0.17
C MET A 90 5.82 -13.26 -1.40
N ALA A 91 4.59 -13.53 -1.84
CA ALA A 91 3.88 -12.66 -2.76
C ALA A 91 3.44 -11.40 -2.01
N TYR A 92 3.76 -10.23 -2.57
CA TYR A 92 3.28 -8.96 -2.05
C TYR A 92 3.03 -7.96 -3.17
N GLU A 93 2.08 -7.06 -2.91
CA GLU A 93 1.68 -6.02 -3.83
C GLU A 93 1.86 -4.66 -3.15
N ILE A 94 2.53 -3.73 -3.83
CA ILE A 94 2.61 -2.34 -3.40
C ILE A 94 1.53 -1.56 -4.16
N CYS A 95 0.60 -0.95 -3.42
CA CYS A 95 -0.50 -0.17 -3.96
C CYS A 95 -0.31 1.32 -3.63
N ILE A 96 -0.16 2.16 -4.65
CA ILE A 96 -0.07 3.62 -4.49
C ILE A 96 -1.31 4.30 -5.09
N PRO A 97 -1.91 5.28 -4.39
CA PRO A 97 -3.07 6.00 -4.90
C PRO A 97 -2.62 6.96 -6.01
N VAL A 98 -3.26 6.88 -7.17
CA VAL A 98 -2.85 7.70 -8.33
C VAL A 98 -4.02 8.41 -9.00
N ALA A 99 -3.70 9.48 -9.72
CA ALA A 99 -4.58 10.17 -10.66
C ALA A 99 -3.87 10.31 -12.02
N ALA A 100 -4.63 10.40 -13.11
CA ALA A 100 -4.05 10.69 -14.43
C ALA A 100 -3.40 12.09 -14.42
N LYS A 101 -2.22 12.21 -15.05
CA LYS A 101 -1.60 13.52 -15.29
C LYS A 101 -2.50 14.33 -16.24
N PRO A 102 -2.61 15.66 -16.04
CA PRO A 102 -3.18 16.53 -17.07
C PRO A 102 -2.38 16.35 -18.37
N GLY A 103 -3.09 16.20 -19.48
CA GLY A 103 -2.49 16.08 -20.82
C GLY A 103 -2.01 17.42 -21.38
#